data_AF-A0A7J3BBS0-F1
#
_entry.id   AF-A0A7J3BBS0-F1
#
_cell.length_a   1.000
_cell.length_b   1.000
_cell.length_c   1.000
_cell.angle_alpha   90.00
_cell.angle_beta   90.00
_cell.angle_gamma   90.00
#
_symmetry.space_group_name_H-M   'P 1'
#
loop_
_entity.id
_entity.type
_entity.pdbx_description
1 polymer ?
#
loop_
_entity_poly.entity_id
_entity_poly.type
_entity_poly.pdbx_seq_one_letter_code
_entity_poly.pdbx_strand_id
1 'polypeptide(L)'
;MSMEVANATKSLGQFASNSGYSALVEAAQDDAVLTKFFREGITEDVPAVVAALRTLVGEPDVVKTARDLADLIEGEKVAVITDGLVQEKGEVEPVGKQRSHSDALTLVVEGETEEFPLRGGEILKAEASAPNYREAADARTCKTCVHGGDRYCDLYKFNTKTGFVCNSYEPLSPAFEKYVPPQEVQANARKALERYRTAEEKLDDEVVLLLLSAIANGRPLSREEIQFMADYLTDHYEVMDEESWTSQGAEWQAWNALGGRAGLSWAKRVLSIESNSVNNSLTSCF
;
A
#
# COMPACT_ATOMS: atom_id res chain seq x y z
N MET A 1 9.88 -16.70 -8.11
CA MET A 1 9.47 -15.57 -8.95
C MET A 1 10.72 -14.82 -9.38
N SER A 2 10.67 -14.21 -10.55
CA SER A 2 11.75 -13.51 -11.21
C SER A 2 11.43 -12.03 -11.30
N MET A 3 12.44 -11.18 -11.20
CA MET A 3 12.30 -9.74 -11.39
C MET A 3 12.69 -9.39 -12.82
N GLU A 4 11.81 -8.65 -13.47
CA GLU A 4 11.99 -8.14 -14.81
C GLU A 4 12.08 -6.61 -14.80
N VAL A 5 12.71 -6.08 -15.83
CA VAL A 5 12.70 -4.65 -16.12
C VAL A 5 12.05 -4.42 -17.47
N ALA A 6 11.26 -3.36 -17.58
CA ALA A 6 10.51 -2.99 -18.76
C ALA A 6 10.70 -1.50 -19.07
N ASN A 7 10.46 -1.11 -20.31
CA ASN A 7 10.29 0.30 -20.69
C ASN A 7 8.79 0.57 -20.95
N ALA A 8 8.47 1.76 -21.48
CA ALA A 8 7.09 2.15 -21.78
C ALA A 8 6.33 1.24 -22.77
N THR A 9 7.04 0.39 -23.51
CA THR A 9 6.50 -0.35 -24.65
C THR A 9 6.65 -1.86 -24.56
N LYS A 10 7.64 -2.37 -23.81
CA LYS A 10 7.97 -3.80 -23.77
C LYS A 10 8.76 -4.17 -22.51
N SER A 11 8.73 -5.45 -22.17
CA SER A 11 9.73 -6.04 -21.27
C SER A 11 11.12 -5.99 -21.93
N LEU A 12 12.12 -5.58 -21.16
CA LEU A 12 13.53 -5.56 -21.56
C LEU A 12 14.21 -6.88 -21.17
N GLY A 13 13.70 -7.55 -20.13
CA GLY A 13 14.11 -8.89 -19.75
C GLY A 13 14.17 -9.10 -18.24
N GLN A 14 14.39 -10.36 -17.87
CA GLN A 14 14.67 -10.75 -16.50
C GLN A 14 16.11 -10.36 -16.13
N PHE A 15 16.28 -9.73 -14.96
CA PHE A 15 17.59 -9.36 -14.44
C PHE A 15 17.95 -10.06 -13.13
N ALA A 16 16.98 -10.51 -12.35
CA ALA A 16 17.24 -11.16 -11.06
C ALA A 16 16.18 -12.21 -10.69
N SER A 17 16.52 -13.08 -9.75
CA SER A 17 15.52 -13.75 -8.89
C SER A 17 15.08 -12.78 -7.79
N ASN A 18 14.01 -13.11 -7.06
CA ASN A 18 13.62 -12.31 -5.88
C ASN A 18 14.75 -12.15 -4.86
N SER A 19 15.52 -13.23 -4.60
CA SER A 19 16.65 -13.18 -3.67
C SER A 19 17.79 -12.30 -4.20
N GLY A 20 18.10 -12.41 -5.50
CA GLY A 20 19.11 -11.55 -6.15
C GLY A 20 18.71 -10.08 -6.13
N TYR A 21 17.43 -9.78 -6.34
CA TYR A 21 16.89 -8.43 -6.24
C TYR A 21 17.00 -7.86 -4.83
N SER A 22 16.67 -8.67 -3.81
CA SER A 22 16.76 -8.24 -2.41
C SER A 22 18.20 -7.87 -2.02
N ALA A 23 19.16 -8.71 -2.40
CA ALA A 23 20.58 -8.44 -2.15
C ALA A 23 21.09 -7.22 -2.92
N LEU A 24 20.56 -6.97 -4.13
CA LEU A 24 20.85 -5.77 -4.90
C LEU A 24 20.31 -4.49 -4.23
N VAL A 25 19.10 -4.53 -3.68
CA VAL A 25 18.51 -3.41 -2.92
C VAL A 25 19.32 -3.11 -1.67
N GLU A 26 19.73 -4.14 -0.93
CA GLU A 26 20.56 -3.99 0.28
C GLU A 26 21.93 -3.36 -0.04
N ALA A 27 22.61 -3.85 -1.09
CA ALA A 27 23.89 -3.27 -1.50
C ALA A 27 23.78 -1.81 -1.96
N ALA A 28 22.59 -1.38 -2.40
CA ALA A 28 22.32 -0.06 -2.91
C ALA A 28 21.85 0.96 -1.85
N GLN A 29 21.73 0.57 -0.57
CA GLN A 29 21.16 1.39 0.50
C GLN A 29 21.88 2.73 0.73
N ASP A 30 23.18 2.78 0.43
CA ASP A 30 24.02 3.97 0.62
C ASP A 30 24.06 4.87 -0.65
N ASP A 31 23.44 4.42 -1.75
CA ASP A 31 23.31 5.20 -2.98
C ASP A 31 21.90 5.77 -3.10
N ALA A 32 21.79 7.10 -3.01
CA ALA A 32 20.50 7.79 -3.03
C ALA A 32 19.75 7.62 -4.36
N VAL A 33 20.46 7.48 -5.49
CA VAL A 33 19.86 7.31 -6.81
C VAL A 33 19.23 5.92 -6.92
N LEU A 34 19.98 4.88 -6.53
CA LEU A 34 19.49 3.50 -6.56
C LEU A 34 18.40 3.26 -5.53
N THR A 35 18.56 3.79 -4.32
CA THR A 35 17.53 3.69 -3.27
C THR A 35 16.21 4.29 -3.74
N LYS A 36 16.26 5.46 -4.41
CA LYS A 36 15.07 6.06 -5.01
C LYS A 36 14.47 5.15 -6.09
N PHE A 37 15.28 4.66 -7.02
CA PHE A 37 14.82 3.80 -8.11
C PHE A 37 14.17 2.51 -7.61
N PHE A 38 14.79 1.80 -6.66
CA PHE A 38 14.24 0.55 -6.12
C PHE A 38 12.99 0.75 -5.26
N ARG A 39 12.87 1.90 -4.59
CA ARG A 39 11.66 2.24 -3.82
C ARG A 39 10.49 2.60 -4.72
N GLU A 40 10.73 3.41 -5.75
CA GLU A 40 9.67 3.90 -6.64
C GLU A 40 9.32 2.86 -7.72
N GLY A 41 10.24 1.94 -8.04
CA GLY A 41 10.07 0.91 -9.06
C GLY A 41 10.06 1.46 -10.49
N ILE A 42 10.32 2.76 -10.67
CA ILE A 42 10.35 3.45 -11.96
C ILE A 42 11.37 4.59 -11.93
N THR A 43 12.02 4.86 -13.06
CA THR A 43 12.89 6.03 -13.23
C THR A 43 12.84 6.55 -14.67
N GLU A 44 12.85 7.87 -14.83
CA GLU A 44 13.13 8.55 -16.10
C GLU A 44 14.60 8.99 -16.22
N ASP A 45 15.34 9.02 -15.11
CA ASP A 45 16.77 9.33 -15.07
C ASP A 45 17.61 8.05 -15.17
N VAL A 46 17.40 7.34 -16.29
CA VAL A 46 18.09 6.09 -16.60
C VAL A 46 19.63 6.24 -16.60
N PRO A 47 20.23 7.32 -17.18
CA PRO A 47 21.68 7.48 -17.16
C PRO A 47 22.28 7.54 -15.74
N ALA A 48 21.62 8.21 -14.80
CA ALA A 48 22.10 8.27 -13.41
C ALA A 48 22.04 6.90 -12.73
N VAL A 49 20.95 6.14 -12.95
CA VAL A 49 20.80 4.79 -12.40
C VAL A 49 21.83 3.83 -12.98
N VAL A 50 22.06 3.86 -14.30
CA VAL A 50 23.10 3.05 -14.96
C VAL A 50 24.49 3.35 -14.39
N ALA A 51 24.82 4.63 -14.20
CA ALA A 51 26.10 5.02 -13.62
C ALA A 51 26.26 4.46 -12.20
N ALA A 52 25.24 4.61 -11.36
CA ALA A 52 25.25 4.13 -9.98
C ALA A 52 25.32 2.59 -9.90
N LEU A 53 24.56 1.87 -10.73
CA LEU A 53 24.61 0.39 -10.81
C LEU A 53 25.99 -0.11 -11.21
N ARG A 54 26.68 0.58 -12.13
CA ARG A 54 28.03 0.20 -12.58
C ARG A 54 29.11 0.44 -11.53
N THR A 55 28.90 1.38 -10.62
CA THR A 55 29.81 1.67 -9.51
C THR A 55 29.48 0.91 -8.23
N LEU A 56 28.38 0.15 -8.21
CA LEU A 56 27.95 -0.60 -7.03
C LEU A 56 29.03 -1.60 -6.61
N VAL A 57 29.37 -1.57 -5.32
CA VAL A 57 30.31 -2.49 -4.70
C VAL A 57 29.54 -3.47 -3.83
N GLY A 58 29.86 -4.76 -3.92
CA GLY A 58 29.18 -5.80 -3.16
C GLY A 58 29.72 -7.18 -3.47
N GLU A 59 28.98 -8.21 -3.09
CA GLU A 59 29.31 -9.59 -3.44
C GLU A 59 29.33 -9.78 -4.97
N PRO A 60 30.15 -10.71 -5.51
CA PRO A 60 30.29 -10.90 -6.96
C PRO A 60 28.95 -11.10 -7.69
N ASP A 61 28.03 -11.86 -7.11
CA ASP A 61 26.72 -12.13 -7.70
C ASP A 61 25.82 -10.89 -7.70
N VAL A 62 25.90 -10.06 -6.66
CA VAL A 62 25.17 -8.78 -6.59
C VAL A 62 25.71 -7.79 -7.62
N VAL A 63 27.04 -7.66 -7.71
CA VAL A 63 27.70 -6.80 -8.70
C VAL A 63 27.37 -7.27 -10.13
N LYS A 64 27.34 -8.58 -10.36
CA LYS A 64 26.92 -9.12 -11.66
C LYS A 64 25.46 -8.76 -11.96
N THR A 65 24.56 -8.95 -11.00
CA THR A 65 23.14 -8.62 -11.14
C THR A 65 22.94 -7.11 -11.41
N ALA A 66 23.69 -6.25 -10.74
CA ALA A 66 23.67 -4.81 -10.95
C ALA A 66 24.09 -4.44 -12.39
N ARG A 67 25.15 -5.08 -12.90
CA ARG A 67 25.62 -4.89 -14.27
C ARG A 67 24.63 -5.41 -15.31
N ASP A 68 24.07 -6.58 -15.10
CA ASP A 68 23.05 -7.15 -15.98
C ASP A 68 21.82 -6.22 -16.06
N LEU A 69 21.37 -5.66 -14.92
CA LEU A 69 20.31 -4.64 -14.90
C LEU A 69 20.71 -3.35 -15.62
N ALA A 70 21.94 -2.86 -15.39
CA ALA A 70 22.44 -1.65 -16.04
C ALA A 70 22.47 -1.81 -17.57
N ASP A 71 22.92 -2.97 -18.06
CA ASP A 71 23.00 -3.25 -19.49
C ASP A 71 21.61 -3.40 -20.14
N LEU A 72 20.62 -3.92 -19.39
CA LEU A 72 19.23 -4.02 -19.86
C LEU A 72 18.55 -2.66 -20.03
N ILE A 73 18.86 -1.69 -19.16
CA ILE A 73 18.22 -0.37 -19.18
C ILE A 73 19.05 0.68 -19.92
N GLU A 74 20.29 0.39 -20.29
CA GLU A 74 21.17 1.37 -20.94
C GLU A 74 20.60 1.90 -22.26
N GLY A 75 20.46 3.22 -22.37
CA GLY A 75 19.91 3.90 -23.54
C GLY A 75 18.37 4.02 -23.54
N GLU A 76 17.69 3.45 -22.56
CA GLU A 76 16.24 3.59 -22.42
C GLU A 76 15.86 4.96 -21.84
N LYS A 77 14.66 5.45 -22.19
CA LYS A 77 14.13 6.73 -21.64
C LYS A 77 13.48 6.57 -20.28
N VAL A 78 12.96 5.37 -19.99
CA VAL A 78 12.30 5.02 -18.75
C VAL A 78 12.56 3.56 -18.46
N ALA A 79 12.80 3.23 -17.20
CA ALA A 79 12.93 1.85 -16.73
C ALA A 79 11.95 1.61 -15.59
N VAL A 80 11.24 0.48 -15.64
CA VAL A 80 10.22 0.06 -14.68
C VAL A 80 10.54 -1.35 -14.20
N ILE A 81 10.62 -1.55 -12.90
CA ILE A 81 10.81 -2.87 -12.28
C ILE A 81 9.44 -3.53 -12.12
N THR A 82 9.30 -4.77 -12.58
CA THR A 82 8.05 -5.53 -12.56
C THR A 82 8.31 -7.00 -12.19
N ASP A 83 7.28 -7.68 -11.71
CA ASP A 83 7.26 -9.10 -11.38
C ASP A 83 6.81 -9.99 -12.56
N GLY A 84 6.80 -9.46 -13.79
CA GLY A 84 6.48 -10.19 -15.02
C GLY A 84 5.06 -9.97 -15.55
N LEU A 85 4.34 -8.95 -15.06
CA LEU A 85 3.00 -8.59 -15.53
C LEU A 85 3.01 -7.39 -16.50
N VAL A 86 3.80 -7.47 -17.58
CA VAL A 86 3.66 -6.49 -18.67
C VAL A 86 2.56 -6.99 -19.59
N GLN A 87 1.35 -6.43 -19.47
CA GLN A 87 0.33 -6.60 -20.49
C GLN A 87 0.85 -5.98 -21.79
N GLU A 88 1.02 -6.78 -22.84
CA GLU A 88 1.21 -6.27 -24.20
C GLU A 88 0.01 -5.38 -24.55
N LYS A 89 0.17 -4.06 -24.44
CA LYS A 89 -0.91 -3.12 -24.74
C LYS A 89 -0.90 -2.79 -26.23
N GLY A 90 -2.03 -3.11 -26.88
CA GLY A 90 -2.43 -2.48 -28.13
C GLY A 90 -2.37 -0.96 -28.04
N GLU A 91 -2.07 -0.38 -29.20
CA GLU A 91 -1.77 1.03 -29.46
C GLU A 91 -2.68 2.02 -28.72
N VAL A 92 -2.07 2.98 -28.01
CA VAL A 92 -2.75 4.17 -27.50
C VAL A 92 -2.00 5.41 -27.99
N GLU A 93 -2.72 6.30 -28.66
CA GLU A 93 -2.22 7.56 -29.21
C GLU A 93 -1.78 8.58 -28.13
N PRO A 94 -0.86 9.51 -28.44
CA PRO A 94 -0.20 10.35 -27.45
C PRO A 94 -1.04 11.57 -27.06
N VAL A 95 -1.29 11.74 -25.75
CA VAL A 95 -1.81 12.99 -25.17
C VAL A 95 -0.65 13.89 -24.73
N GLY A 96 -0.77 15.17 -25.07
CA GLY A 96 0.30 16.16 -25.11
C GLY A 96 0.82 16.71 -23.77
N LYS A 97 1.99 17.35 -23.91
CA LYS A 97 2.80 18.08 -22.93
C LYS A 97 2.06 19.22 -22.22
N GLN A 98 2.31 19.40 -20.92
CA GLN A 98 2.56 20.69 -20.24
C GLN A 98 3.00 20.41 -18.79
N ARG A 99 4.26 20.66 -18.43
CA ARG A 99 4.90 21.90 -17.91
C ARG A 99 5.01 21.89 -16.38
N SER A 100 6.27 21.84 -15.95
CA SER A 100 6.78 22.05 -14.59
C SER A 100 6.42 23.42 -14.03
N HIS A 101 6.05 23.47 -12.76
CA HIS A 101 6.46 24.56 -11.88
C HIS A 101 6.69 24.00 -10.46
N SER A 102 7.96 23.96 -10.08
CA SER A 102 8.44 23.97 -8.71
C SER A 102 7.99 25.26 -8.02
N ASP A 103 7.52 25.17 -6.79
CA ASP A 103 7.88 26.12 -5.73
C ASP A 103 7.61 25.48 -4.36
N ALA A 104 8.68 25.38 -3.57
CA ALA A 104 8.64 24.94 -2.19
C ALA A 104 8.16 26.10 -1.31
N LEU A 105 7.14 25.87 -0.49
CA LEU A 105 6.73 26.81 0.54
C LEU A 105 6.90 26.18 1.92
N THR A 106 7.93 26.63 2.62
CA THR A 106 8.20 26.34 4.03
C THR A 106 7.16 27.06 4.88
N LEU A 107 6.38 26.31 5.67
CA LEU A 107 5.43 26.87 6.63
C LEU A 107 5.96 26.63 8.05
N VAL A 108 6.39 27.71 8.68
CA VAL A 108 6.71 27.79 10.11
C VAL A 108 5.39 27.89 10.85
N VAL A 109 5.13 26.95 11.77
CA VAL A 109 4.04 27.08 12.74
C VAL A 109 4.69 27.13 14.11
N GLU A 110 4.67 28.32 14.72
CA GLU A 110 4.91 28.52 16.13
C GLU A 110 3.62 28.25 16.91
N GLY A 111 3.73 27.54 18.03
CA GLY A 111 2.80 27.71 19.16
C GLY A 111 1.84 26.56 19.44
N GLU A 112 2.03 25.99 20.65
CA GLU A 112 1.04 25.33 21.51
C GLU A 112 0.74 23.85 21.24
N THR A 113 1.57 23.00 21.85
CA THR A 113 1.30 21.59 22.14
C THR A 113 0.24 21.46 23.23
N GLU A 114 -1.01 21.19 22.87
CA GLU A 114 -1.95 20.55 23.79
C GLU A 114 -1.74 19.03 23.74
N GLU A 115 -1.21 18.48 24.83
CA GLU A 115 -1.08 17.04 25.03
C GLU A 115 -2.46 16.41 25.25
N PHE A 116 -2.99 15.72 24.22
CA PHE A 116 -4.08 14.76 24.41
C PHE A 116 -3.51 13.45 24.98
N PRO A 117 -3.96 12.98 26.17
CA PRO A 117 -3.43 11.77 26.78
C PRO A 117 -4.13 10.54 26.18
N LEU A 118 -3.79 10.18 24.94
CA LEU A 118 -3.98 8.80 24.52
C LEU A 118 -2.86 7.99 25.19
N ARG A 119 -3.23 7.30 26.27
CA ARG A 119 -2.34 6.45 27.07
C ARG A 119 -1.61 5.45 26.16
N GLY A 120 -0.38 5.79 25.78
CA GLY A 120 0.50 4.96 24.93
C GLY A 120 0.78 3.55 25.47
N GLY A 121 0.36 3.22 26.69
CA GLY A 121 0.42 1.86 27.24
C GLY A 121 -0.68 0.91 26.77
N GLU A 122 -1.81 1.41 26.26
CA GLU A 122 -2.95 0.55 25.84
C GLU A 122 -2.84 0.12 24.36
N ILE A 123 -2.26 0.96 23.50
CA ILE A 123 -1.97 0.63 22.09
C ILE A 123 -0.85 -0.43 22.02
N LEU A 124 0.21 -0.29 22.82
CA LEU A 124 1.29 -1.29 22.91
C LEU A 124 0.81 -2.65 23.48
N LYS A 125 -0.25 -2.64 24.31
CA LYS A 125 -0.88 -3.88 24.80
C LYS A 125 -1.75 -4.53 23.73
N ALA A 126 -2.39 -3.77 22.86
CA ALA A 126 -3.17 -4.31 21.75
C ALA A 126 -2.27 -5.01 20.71
N GLU A 127 -1.07 -4.48 20.45
CA GLU A 127 -0.10 -5.11 19.54
C GLU A 127 0.50 -6.41 20.10
N ALA A 128 0.78 -6.46 21.40
CA ALA A 128 1.30 -7.66 22.06
C ALA A 128 0.25 -8.75 22.33
N SER A 129 -1.04 -8.43 22.18
CA SER A 129 -2.16 -9.37 22.35
C SER A 129 -2.77 -9.84 21.02
N ALA A 130 -2.21 -9.40 19.89
CA ALA A 130 -2.53 -9.99 18.60
C ALA A 130 -2.18 -11.50 18.63
N PRO A 131 -3.09 -12.40 18.23
CA PRO A 131 -2.91 -13.85 18.36
C PRO A 131 -1.68 -14.41 17.62
N ASN A 132 -1.05 -13.60 16.78
CA ASN A 132 0.14 -13.88 15.98
C ASN A 132 1.40 -13.07 16.40
N TYR A 133 1.37 -12.35 17.51
CA TYR A 133 2.56 -11.69 18.06
C TYR A 133 3.48 -12.74 18.72
N ARG A 134 4.69 -12.91 18.19
CA ARG A 134 5.78 -13.67 18.84
C ARG A 134 7.12 -12.99 18.60
N GLU A 135 7.91 -12.84 19.67
CA GLU A 135 9.29 -12.39 19.58
C GLU A 135 10.14 -13.44 18.84
N ALA A 136 11.03 -12.98 17.95
CA ALA A 136 11.98 -13.87 17.30
C ALA A 136 12.95 -14.44 18.34
N ALA A 137 13.36 -15.71 18.15
CA ALA A 137 14.17 -16.44 19.12
C ALA A 137 15.57 -15.85 19.37
N ASP A 138 16.00 -14.85 18.61
CA ASP A 138 17.34 -14.28 18.61
C ASP A 138 17.40 -12.81 19.05
N ALA A 139 16.48 -12.39 19.92
CA ALA A 139 16.43 -11.06 20.55
C ALA A 139 16.25 -9.87 19.58
N ARG A 140 15.93 -10.13 18.30
CA ARG A 140 15.49 -9.11 17.35
C ARG A 140 14.01 -8.82 17.59
N THR A 141 13.70 -7.63 18.07
CA THR A 141 12.32 -7.21 18.39
C THR A 141 11.71 -6.46 17.21
N CYS A 142 10.39 -6.53 17.01
CA CYS A 142 9.71 -5.77 15.96
C CYS A 142 9.95 -4.24 16.05
N LYS A 143 10.48 -3.73 17.17
CA LYS A 143 10.94 -2.33 17.35
C LYS A 143 12.04 -1.89 16.37
N THR A 144 12.79 -2.82 15.77
CA THR A 144 13.89 -2.48 14.85
C THR A 144 13.52 -2.62 13.37
N CYS A 145 12.24 -2.91 13.04
CA CYS A 145 11.82 -2.99 11.64
C CYS A 145 11.57 -1.59 11.05
N VAL A 146 12.01 -1.37 9.81
CA VAL A 146 11.62 -0.19 9.02
C VAL A 146 10.25 -0.49 8.42
N HIS A 147 9.30 0.39 8.67
CA HIS A 147 7.94 0.28 8.15
C HIS A 147 7.76 1.22 6.96
N GLY A 148 7.38 0.67 5.80
CA GLY A 148 7.05 1.44 4.61
C GLY A 148 5.77 2.28 4.77
N GLY A 149 5.43 3.06 3.73
CA GLY A 149 4.26 3.96 3.73
C GLY A 149 2.89 3.27 3.91
N ASP A 150 2.86 1.94 3.84
CA ASP A 150 1.70 1.06 4.09
C ASP A 150 1.71 0.45 5.52
N ARG A 151 2.67 0.85 6.36
CA ARG A 151 2.99 0.31 7.70
C ARG A 151 3.35 -1.18 7.72
N TYR A 152 3.66 -1.80 6.58
CA TYR A 152 4.22 -3.14 6.56
C TYR A 152 5.67 -3.13 7.04
N CYS A 153 6.07 -4.16 7.82
CA CYS A 153 7.47 -4.38 8.13
C CYS A 153 8.15 -4.89 6.85
N ASP A 154 9.05 -4.07 6.30
CA ASP A 154 9.62 -4.31 4.97
C ASP A 154 10.40 -5.63 4.89
N LEU A 155 10.93 -6.13 6.02
CA LEU A 155 11.62 -7.43 6.11
C LEU A 155 10.75 -8.62 5.67
N TYR A 156 9.42 -8.52 5.74
CA TYR A 156 8.52 -9.61 5.36
C TYR A 156 8.43 -9.82 3.84
N LYS A 157 8.58 -8.75 3.06
CA LYS A 157 8.58 -8.83 1.58
C LYS A 157 9.81 -9.58 1.05
N PHE A 158 10.86 -9.70 1.86
CA PHE A 158 12.18 -10.16 1.43
C PHE A 158 12.55 -11.60 1.83
N ASN A 159 11.88 -12.25 2.80
CA ASN A 159 12.28 -13.59 3.28
C ASN A 159 11.13 -14.61 3.31
N THR A 160 10.97 -15.38 2.23
CA THR A 160 10.30 -16.69 2.33
C THR A 160 11.21 -17.65 3.12
N LYS A 161 10.90 -17.85 4.41
CA LYS A 161 11.34 -18.96 5.29
C LYS A 161 12.54 -18.76 6.24
N THR A 162 12.66 -17.66 6.99
CA THR A 162 13.46 -17.69 8.23
C THR A 162 12.91 -16.74 9.30
N GLY A 163 12.43 -17.32 10.40
CA GLY A 163 12.54 -16.79 11.78
C GLY A 163 11.91 -15.44 12.17
N PHE A 164 11.38 -14.64 11.24
CA PHE A 164 10.80 -13.33 11.54
C PHE A 164 9.29 -13.36 11.38
N VAL A 165 8.56 -13.02 12.44
CA VAL A 165 7.11 -12.84 12.39
C VAL A 165 6.81 -11.39 12.74
N CYS A 166 6.99 -10.52 11.76
CA CYS A 166 6.30 -9.25 11.71
C CYS A 166 5.62 -9.17 10.33
N ASN A 167 4.50 -9.91 10.20
CA ASN A 167 3.34 -9.72 9.30
C ASN A 167 2.76 -11.03 8.70
N SER A 168 1.51 -11.34 9.07
CA SER A 168 0.41 -11.76 8.19
C SER A 168 0.65 -12.61 6.92
N TYR A 169 1.44 -13.68 6.95
CA TYR A 169 1.44 -14.66 5.84
C TYR A 169 1.56 -16.11 6.32
N GLU A 170 0.62 -16.55 7.15
CA GLU A 170 -0.13 -17.71 6.66
C GLU A 170 -0.98 -17.22 5.47
N PRO A 171 -1.27 -18.03 4.43
CA PRO A 171 -2.34 -17.68 3.51
C PRO A 171 -3.49 -17.20 4.38
N LEU A 172 -3.92 -15.94 4.20
CA LEU A 172 -5.06 -15.40 4.95
C LEU A 172 -6.07 -16.52 4.89
N SER A 173 -6.39 -17.11 6.05
CA SER A 173 -7.31 -18.23 6.04
C SER A 173 -8.53 -17.78 5.25
N PRO A 174 -9.31 -18.66 4.61
CA PRO A 174 -10.49 -18.20 3.88
C PRO A 174 -11.41 -17.28 4.71
N ALA A 175 -11.30 -17.38 6.05
CA ALA A 175 -11.92 -16.45 7.00
C ALA A 175 -11.31 -15.04 7.04
N PHE A 176 -10.04 -14.81 6.72
CA PHE A 176 -9.42 -13.49 6.62
C PHE A 176 -9.57 -12.81 5.26
N GLU A 177 -9.61 -13.57 4.15
CA GLU A 177 -9.80 -13.02 2.80
C GLU A 177 -11.14 -12.26 2.68
N LYS A 178 -12.18 -12.70 3.40
CA LYS A 178 -13.49 -12.02 3.44
C LYS A 178 -13.43 -10.60 4.02
N TYR A 179 -12.41 -10.28 4.83
CA TYR A 179 -12.20 -8.95 5.42
C TYR A 179 -11.32 -8.03 4.55
N VAL A 180 -10.84 -8.52 3.41
CA VAL A 180 -10.13 -7.70 2.43
C VAL A 180 -11.16 -6.94 1.59
N PRO A 181 -11.07 -5.60 1.49
CA PRO A 181 -11.95 -4.82 0.63
C PRO A 181 -11.86 -5.28 -0.83
N PRO A 182 -12.98 -5.60 -1.50
CA PRO A 182 -12.97 -5.97 -2.92
C PRO A 182 -12.45 -4.85 -3.82
N GLN A 183 -11.94 -5.18 -5.01
CA GLN A 183 -11.35 -4.20 -5.94
C GLN A 183 -12.23 -2.98 -6.22
N GLU A 184 -13.55 -3.16 -6.32
CA GLU A 184 -14.50 -2.07 -6.52
C GLU A 184 -14.55 -1.09 -5.33
N VAL A 185 -14.51 -1.62 -4.10
CA VAL A 185 -14.45 -0.83 -2.86
C VAL A 185 -13.14 -0.04 -2.81
N GLN A 186 -12.02 -0.69 -3.13
CA GLN A 186 -10.71 -0.04 -3.22
C GLN A 186 -10.66 1.04 -4.32
N ALA A 187 -11.29 0.79 -5.47
CA ALA A 187 -11.32 1.74 -6.58
C ALA A 187 -12.09 3.02 -6.22
N ASN A 188 -13.20 2.89 -5.49
CA ASN A 188 -13.94 4.05 -4.99
C ASN A 188 -13.14 4.83 -3.93
N ALA A 189 -12.45 4.13 -3.02
CA ALA A 189 -11.55 4.79 -2.08
C ALA A 189 -10.42 5.54 -2.79
N ARG A 190 -9.83 4.97 -3.85
CA ARG A 190 -8.83 5.67 -4.69
C ARG A 190 -9.39 6.92 -5.37
N LYS A 191 -10.65 6.90 -5.83
CA LYS A 191 -11.32 8.10 -6.38
C LYS A 191 -11.50 9.18 -5.32
N ALA A 192 -11.93 8.80 -4.12
CA ALA A 192 -12.06 9.73 -3.00
C ALA A 192 -10.72 10.36 -2.61
N LEU A 193 -9.65 9.56 -2.58
CA LEU A 193 -8.30 10.04 -2.28
C LEU A 193 -7.82 11.07 -3.31
N GLU A 194 -8.09 10.84 -4.59
CA GLU A 194 -7.74 11.77 -5.64
C GLU A 194 -8.55 13.08 -5.55
N ARG A 195 -9.84 12.98 -5.25
CA ARG A 195 -10.67 14.16 -5.01
C ARG A 195 -10.20 14.94 -3.78
N TYR A 196 -9.91 14.27 -2.67
CA TYR A 196 -9.42 14.88 -1.43
C TYR A 196 -8.14 15.70 -1.63
N ARG A 197 -7.25 15.27 -2.54
CA ARG A 197 -6.02 16.01 -2.88
C ARG A 197 -6.29 17.32 -3.60
N THR A 198 -7.34 17.37 -4.40
CA THR A 198 -7.60 18.47 -5.36
C THR A 198 -8.77 19.36 -4.97
N ALA A 199 -9.65 18.92 -4.08
CA ALA A 199 -10.83 19.65 -3.67
C ALA A 199 -10.50 20.83 -2.73
N GLU A 200 -11.22 21.95 -2.92
CA GLU A 200 -11.18 23.10 -2.01
C GLU A 200 -11.83 22.75 -0.67
N GLU A 201 -13.00 22.10 -0.72
CA GLU A 201 -13.66 21.52 0.45
C GLU A 201 -13.23 20.06 0.61
N LYS A 202 -12.63 19.74 1.75
CA LYS A 202 -12.02 18.43 2.02
C LYS A 202 -12.82 17.67 3.07
N LEU A 203 -12.78 16.35 2.94
CA LEU A 203 -13.15 15.43 4.03
C LEU A 203 -12.38 15.80 5.31
N ASP A 204 -13.10 16.00 6.41
CA ASP A 204 -12.55 16.37 7.72
C ASP A 204 -12.72 15.28 8.79
N ASP A 205 -13.47 14.21 8.51
CA ASP A 205 -13.61 13.06 9.39
C ASP A 205 -12.30 12.23 9.44
N GLU A 206 -11.61 12.31 10.58
CA GLU A 206 -10.34 11.64 10.84
C GLU A 206 -10.42 10.11 10.75
N VAL A 207 -11.54 9.51 11.18
CA VAL A 207 -11.74 8.06 11.14
C VAL A 207 -11.89 7.62 9.68
N VAL A 208 -12.66 8.36 8.90
CA VAL A 208 -12.84 8.09 7.46
C VAL A 208 -11.53 8.30 6.70
N LEU A 209 -10.73 9.32 7.04
CA LEU A 209 -9.40 9.54 6.43
C LEU A 209 -8.42 8.40 6.74
N LEU A 210 -8.44 7.87 7.97
CA LEU A 210 -7.63 6.70 8.33
C LEU A 210 -8.02 5.46 7.51
N LEU A 211 -9.33 5.24 7.37
CA LEU A 211 -9.87 4.12 6.58
C LEU A 211 -9.67 4.30 5.08
N LEU A 212 -9.70 5.53 4.57
CA LEU A 212 -9.50 5.85 3.16
C LEU A 212 -8.20 5.24 2.61
N SER A 213 -7.08 5.50 3.28
CA SER A 213 -5.77 4.98 2.87
C SER A 213 -5.72 3.45 3.02
N ALA A 214 -6.29 2.91 4.09
CA ALA A 214 -6.36 1.47 4.31
C ALA A 214 -7.14 0.74 3.21
N ILE A 215 -8.33 1.24 2.88
CA ILE A 215 -9.21 0.67 1.87
C ILE A 215 -8.61 0.84 0.48
N ALA A 216 -8.05 2.01 0.15
CA ALA A 216 -7.43 2.26 -1.14
C ALA A 216 -6.26 1.31 -1.46
N ASN A 217 -5.56 0.83 -0.43
CA ASN A 217 -4.44 -0.11 -0.54
C ASN A 217 -4.85 -1.58 -0.33
N GLY A 218 -6.14 -1.87 -0.11
CA GLY A 218 -6.63 -3.24 0.10
C GLY A 218 -6.19 -3.87 1.42
N ARG A 219 -5.94 -3.05 2.45
CA ARG A 219 -5.65 -3.55 3.80
C ARG A 219 -6.85 -4.35 4.33
N PRO A 220 -6.66 -5.56 4.87
CA PRO A 220 -7.72 -6.26 5.60
C PRO A 220 -8.24 -5.38 6.75
N LEU A 221 -9.56 -5.28 6.87
CA LEU A 221 -10.20 -4.46 7.90
C LEU A 221 -10.64 -5.32 9.09
N SER A 222 -10.65 -4.73 10.28
CA SER A 222 -11.23 -5.37 11.46
C SER A 222 -12.76 -5.42 11.34
N ARG A 223 -13.39 -6.26 12.16
CA ARG A 223 -14.86 -6.32 12.24
C ARG A 223 -15.45 -4.97 12.65
N GLU A 224 -14.80 -4.28 13.59
CA GLU A 224 -15.20 -2.96 14.08
C GLU A 224 -15.10 -1.90 12.99
N GLU A 225 -14.02 -1.92 12.19
CA GLU A 225 -13.86 -1.04 11.02
C GLU A 225 -14.96 -1.31 9.98
N ILE A 226 -15.29 -2.58 9.73
CA ILE A 226 -16.35 -2.97 8.78
C ILE A 226 -17.74 -2.61 9.32
N GLN A 227 -17.96 -2.71 10.63
CA GLN A 227 -19.19 -2.26 11.29
C GLN A 227 -19.36 -0.75 11.17
N PHE A 228 -18.30 0.03 11.47
CA PHE A 228 -18.28 1.47 11.26
C PHE A 228 -18.62 1.84 9.81
N MET A 229 -18.02 1.15 8.84
CA MET A 229 -18.36 1.35 7.43
C MET A 229 -19.83 1.10 7.14
N ALA A 230 -20.39 0.00 7.67
CA ALA A 230 -21.78 -0.36 7.44
C ALA A 230 -22.76 0.67 8.04
N ASP A 231 -22.46 1.16 9.25
CA ASP A 231 -23.29 2.15 9.95
C ASP A 231 -23.21 3.50 9.25
N TYR A 232 -22.00 4.01 9.03
CA TYR A 232 -21.76 5.27 8.33
C TYR A 232 -22.44 5.29 6.96
N LEU A 233 -22.21 4.27 6.14
CA LEU A 233 -22.79 4.20 4.80
C LEU A 233 -24.29 3.92 4.82
N THR A 234 -24.87 3.36 5.89
CA THR A 234 -26.33 3.20 5.97
C THR A 234 -26.98 4.55 6.27
N ASP A 235 -26.44 5.31 7.22
CA ASP A 235 -26.98 6.60 7.63
C ASP A 235 -26.91 7.62 6.47
N HIS A 236 -25.89 7.52 5.61
CA HIS A 236 -25.70 8.41 4.47
C HIS A 236 -26.32 7.87 3.15
N TYR A 237 -26.89 6.65 3.14
CA TYR A 237 -27.48 6.05 1.92
C TYR A 237 -28.77 6.74 1.48
N GLU A 238 -29.56 7.23 2.44
CA GLU A 238 -30.89 7.82 2.18
C GLU A 238 -30.83 9.33 1.86
N VAL A 239 -29.70 9.98 2.16
CA VAL A 239 -29.49 11.43 1.99
C VAL A 239 -28.81 11.75 0.65
N MET A 240 -28.85 10.83 -0.32
CA MET A 240 -28.35 11.08 -1.67
C MET A 240 -29.33 11.95 -2.47
N ASP A 241 -29.39 13.25 -2.15
CA ASP A 241 -30.01 14.25 -3.02
C ASP A 241 -29.10 14.51 -4.23
N GLU A 242 -29.67 14.62 -5.43
CA GLU A 242 -28.91 14.61 -6.69
C GLU A 242 -27.99 15.84 -6.83
N GLU A 243 -28.30 16.96 -6.16
CA GLU A 243 -27.57 18.23 -6.32
C GLU A 243 -26.23 18.25 -5.55
N SER A 244 -26.17 17.75 -4.31
CA SER A 244 -24.95 17.72 -3.48
C SER A 244 -23.90 16.69 -3.94
N TRP A 245 -24.30 15.73 -4.76
CA TRP A 245 -23.40 14.71 -5.30
C TRP A 245 -22.66 15.14 -6.57
N THR A 246 -23.16 16.16 -7.27
CA THR A 246 -22.49 16.71 -8.47
C THR A 246 -21.27 17.55 -8.11
N SER A 247 -21.26 18.19 -6.94
CA SER A 247 -20.14 19.03 -6.47
C SER A 247 -18.94 18.24 -5.95
N GLN A 248 -19.11 16.93 -5.71
CA GLN A 248 -18.08 16.05 -5.13
C GLN A 248 -17.41 16.66 -3.88
N GLY A 249 -18.22 17.26 -2.99
CA GLY A 249 -17.79 17.88 -1.74
C GLY A 249 -17.37 16.86 -0.67
N ALA A 250 -17.22 17.30 0.58
CA ALA A 250 -16.70 16.48 1.68
C ALA A 250 -17.51 15.19 1.91
N GLU A 251 -18.84 15.26 1.87
CA GLU A 251 -19.72 14.08 2.06
C GLU A 251 -19.57 13.05 0.93
N TRP A 252 -19.45 13.51 -0.32
CA TRP A 252 -19.18 12.64 -1.46
C TRP A 252 -17.83 11.93 -1.31
N GLN A 253 -16.82 12.67 -0.81
CA GLN A 253 -15.49 12.11 -0.54
C GLN A 253 -15.59 11.04 0.54
N ALA A 254 -16.26 11.32 1.66
CA ALA A 254 -16.44 10.37 2.76
C ALA A 254 -17.13 9.08 2.30
N TRP A 255 -18.20 9.23 1.52
CA TRP A 255 -18.93 8.10 0.97
C TRP A 255 -18.05 7.20 0.09
N ASN A 256 -17.34 7.80 -0.86
CA ASN A 256 -16.48 7.07 -1.77
C ASN A 256 -15.24 6.52 -1.05
N ALA A 257 -14.77 7.20 0.01
CA ALA A 257 -13.64 6.76 0.83
C ALA A 257 -13.92 5.41 1.49
N LEU A 258 -15.16 5.18 1.93
CA LEU A 258 -15.61 3.90 2.47
C LEU A 258 -16.13 2.94 1.39
N GLY A 259 -15.90 3.24 0.10
CA GLY A 259 -16.23 2.37 -1.02
C GLY A 259 -17.66 2.49 -1.55
N GLY A 260 -18.45 3.42 -1.02
CA GLY A 260 -19.81 3.74 -1.44
C GLY A 260 -20.78 2.55 -1.42
N ARG A 261 -21.65 2.44 -2.43
CA ARG A 261 -22.65 1.35 -2.52
C ARG A 261 -22.01 -0.04 -2.48
N ALA A 262 -20.86 -0.20 -3.14
CA ALA A 262 -20.10 -1.45 -3.13
C ALA A 262 -19.55 -1.75 -1.73
N GLY A 263 -19.02 -0.73 -1.04
CA GLY A 263 -18.56 -0.81 0.34
C GLY A 263 -19.67 -1.22 1.29
N LEU A 264 -20.84 -0.58 1.20
CA LEU A 264 -22.02 -0.89 2.03
C LEU A 264 -22.49 -2.33 1.81
N SER A 265 -22.61 -2.74 0.55
CA SER A 265 -23.03 -4.10 0.20
C SER A 265 -22.04 -5.15 0.72
N TRP A 266 -20.74 -4.88 0.58
CA TRP A 266 -19.69 -5.76 1.09
C TRP A 266 -19.70 -5.85 2.62
N ALA A 267 -19.74 -4.72 3.32
CA ALA A 267 -19.73 -4.67 4.77
C ALA A 267 -20.92 -5.44 5.36
N LYS A 268 -22.14 -5.22 4.83
CA LYS A 268 -23.34 -5.96 5.24
C LYS A 268 -23.21 -7.47 5.01
N ARG A 269 -22.63 -7.91 3.89
CA ARG A 269 -22.39 -9.34 3.63
C ARG A 269 -21.45 -9.94 4.68
N VAL A 270 -20.31 -9.30 4.94
CA VAL A 270 -19.31 -9.80 5.89
C VAL A 270 -19.92 -9.95 7.29
N LEU A 271 -20.63 -8.92 7.77
CA LEU A 271 -21.27 -8.92 9.08
C LEU A 271 -22.40 -9.96 9.18
N SER A 272 -23.15 -10.19 8.10
CA SER A 272 -24.22 -11.20 8.06
C SER A 272 -23.69 -12.65 8.08
N ILE A 273 -22.52 -12.90 7.48
CA ILE A 273 -21.90 -14.23 7.50
C ILE A 273 -21.51 -14.59 8.94
N GLU A 274 -21.05 -13.62 9.72
CA GLU A 274 -20.65 -13.85 11.10
C GLU A 274 -21.82 -14.13 12.02
N SER A 275 -22.90 -13.35 11.93
CA SER A 275 -24.09 -13.57 12.76
C SER A 275 -24.68 -14.96 12.56
N ASN A 276 -24.67 -15.46 11.31
CA ASN A 276 -25.09 -16.82 10.98
C ASN A 276 -24.09 -17.89 11.48
N SER A 277 -22.78 -17.63 11.45
CA SER A 277 -21.77 -18.57 11.95
C SER A 277 -21.83 -18.77 13.47
N VAL A 278 -22.12 -17.71 14.23
CA VAL A 278 -22.31 -17.77 15.69
C VAL A 278 -23.54 -18.59 16.03
N ASN A 279 -24.64 -18.41 15.29
CA ASN A 279 -25.88 -19.16 15.52
C ASN A 279 -25.72 -20.66 15.20
N ASN A 280 -24.97 -21.02 14.16
CA ASN A 280 -24.76 -22.42 13.76
C ASN A 280 -23.80 -23.16 14.69
N SER A 281 -22.81 -22.46 15.27
CA SER A 281 -21.90 -23.01 16.29
C SER A 281 -22.65 -23.36 17.59
N LEU A 282 -23.67 -22.56 17.96
CA LEU A 282 -24.49 -22.79 19.15
C LEU A 282 -25.54 -23.89 18.97
N THR A 283 -25.91 -24.26 17.73
CA THR A 283 -26.83 -25.37 17.45
C THR A 283 -26.12 -26.73 17.34
N SER A 284 -24.79 -26.75 17.22
CA SER A 284 -23.96 -27.97 17.17
C SER A 284 -23.65 -28.58 18.54
N CYS A 285 -24.10 -27.97 19.63
CA CYS A 285 -23.82 -28.39 21.01
C CYS A 285 -25.03 -29.00 21.74
N PHE A 286 -26.08 -29.42 21.02
CA PHE A 286 -27.25 -30.11 21.58
C PHE A 286 -27.56 -31.42 20.84
#